data_AF-A0A968KA49-F1
#
_entry.id   AF-A0A968KA49-F1
#
_cell.length_a   1.000
_cell.length_b   1.000
_cell.length_c   1.000
_cell.angle_alpha   90.00
_cell.angle_beta   90.00
_cell.angle_gamma   90.00
#
_symmetry.space_group_name_H-M   'P 1'
#
loop_
_entity.id
_entity.type
_entity.pdbx_description
1 polymer ?
#
loop_
_entity_poly.entity_id
_entity_poly.type
_entity_poly.pdbx_seq_one_letter_code
_entity_poly.pdbx_strand_id
1 'polypeptide(L)'
;MKFRLSNIRIINIIAALSMISIIISCSGESEIQKDEVMITKLFPDQIGEWKPEGDFETYDREGIFTYINGAGEVYRMYDFSEVWVRHYEKEGASEITVEIFDMGKPQDAYGVFQHASQGGDAGIGQDSEFNGGLLSFWQDRYYVTLMPKQLTDETEQAVRNAAQEISRRIGETGQLPELVSYLPEENRVPNSLKFFHLHTSLNYHYYLASENILNLNENVDAALAIYEPDRAYLALIAYPSPEDAEEARASFISAYIPEAGDDGIYEIQPGKWTAIEEFGRYLIAVFDADSNQRCSDLINAAKENLEL
;
A
#
# COMPACT_ATOMS: atom_id res chain seq x y z
N MET A 1 51.36 73.73 20.36
CA MET A 1 51.95 74.70 19.43
C MET A 1 52.25 73.99 18.11
N LYS A 2 51.46 74.28 17.05
CA LYS A 2 51.64 73.91 15.61
C LYS A 2 51.71 72.39 15.31
N PHE A 3 51.22 71.81 14.20
CA PHE A 3 50.82 72.19 12.84
C PHE A 3 49.63 71.26 12.44
N ARG A 4 48.47 71.70 11.94
CA ARG A 4 48.08 72.25 10.62
C ARG A 4 48.35 71.37 9.37
N LEU A 5 47.24 70.81 8.87
CA LEU A 5 46.75 70.71 7.48
C LEU A 5 47.49 69.84 6.44
N SER A 6 46.74 68.95 5.78
CA SER A 6 46.35 69.16 4.37
C SER A 6 45.30 68.15 3.88
N ASN A 7 44.35 68.67 3.11
CA ASN A 7 43.20 68.02 2.47
C ASN A 7 43.58 67.08 1.31
N ILE A 8 42.81 66.00 1.09
CA ILE A 8 42.48 65.45 -0.25
C ILE A 8 41.04 64.88 -0.20
N ARG A 9 40.19 65.25 -1.18
CA ARG A 9 38.83 64.74 -1.45
C ARG A 9 38.89 63.45 -2.29
N ILE A 10 37.84 62.59 -2.23
CA ILE A 10 37.20 61.76 -3.31
C ILE A 10 36.59 60.46 -2.68
N ILE A 11 35.27 60.40 -2.42
CA ILE A 11 34.17 59.69 -3.13
C ILE A 11 33.96 58.18 -2.75
N ASN A 12 32.78 57.91 -2.15
CA ASN A 12 31.91 56.70 -2.06
C ASN A 12 32.46 55.26 -1.96
N ILE A 13 32.17 54.55 -0.84
CA ILE A 13 31.94 53.08 -0.73
C ILE A 13 30.93 52.84 0.41
N ILE A 14 29.63 52.66 0.14
CA ILE A 14 28.87 51.39 0.09
C ILE A 14 28.80 50.65 1.45
N ALA A 15 27.58 50.54 1.95
CA ALA A 15 27.17 49.70 3.09
C ALA A 15 27.34 48.21 2.78
N ALA A 16 27.99 47.47 3.67
CA ALA A 16 27.90 46.00 3.76
C ALA A 16 26.84 45.72 4.86
N LEU A 17 25.65 45.17 4.61
CA LEU A 17 25.28 43.88 4.00
C LEU A 17 26.00 42.69 4.66
N SER A 18 25.37 42.18 5.72
CA SER A 18 25.43 40.76 6.09
C SER A 18 23.99 40.23 6.11
N MET A 19 23.43 40.03 4.92
CA MET A 19 22.33 39.09 4.73
C MET A 19 22.89 37.69 5.01
N ILE A 20 22.49 37.09 6.11
CA ILE A 20 22.52 35.64 6.25
C ILE A 20 21.33 35.16 5.42
N SER A 21 21.59 34.87 4.15
CA SER A 21 20.67 34.11 3.31
C SER A 21 20.62 32.70 3.88
N ILE A 22 19.52 32.39 4.57
CA ILE A 22 19.12 31.01 4.83
C ILE A 22 18.78 30.44 3.46
N ILE A 23 19.70 29.65 2.90
CA ILE A 23 19.40 28.79 1.74
C ILE A 23 18.56 27.66 2.31
N ILE A 24 17.25 27.89 2.42
CA ILE A 24 16.27 26.81 2.56
C ILE A 24 16.23 26.13 1.20
N SER A 25 16.37 24.81 1.22
CA SER A 25 16.47 23.95 0.04
C SER A 25 15.24 24.08 -0.86
N CYS A 26 15.32 24.87 -1.94
CA CYS A 26 14.29 24.98 -2.99
C CYS A 26 14.09 23.69 -3.82
N SER A 27 14.70 22.55 -3.44
CA SER A 27 14.53 21.30 -4.16
C SER A 27 13.15 20.66 -3.91
N GLY A 28 12.70 20.63 -2.64
CA GLY A 28 11.48 19.92 -2.24
C GLY A 28 10.19 20.54 -2.76
N GLU A 29 10.05 21.87 -2.70
CA GLU A 29 8.85 22.56 -3.23
C GLU A 29 8.68 22.35 -4.74
N SER A 30 9.78 22.20 -5.48
CA SER A 30 9.76 22.03 -6.93
C SER A 30 9.44 20.61 -7.40
N GLU A 31 9.70 19.60 -6.56
CA GLU A 31 9.36 18.20 -6.83
C GLU A 31 7.89 17.92 -6.47
N ILE A 32 7.44 18.35 -5.29
CA ILE A 32 6.04 18.22 -4.85
C ILE A 32 5.08 18.87 -5.86
N GLN A 33 5.40 20.09 -6.29
CA GLN A 33 4.58 20.80 -7.27
C GLN A 33 4.57 20.15 -8.67
N LYS A 34 5.63 19.39 -9.03
CA LYS A 34 5.64 18.63 -10.29
C LYS A 34 4.81 17.37 -10.20
N ASP A 35 4.89 16.64 -9.08
CA ASP A 35 4.14 15.41 -8.88
C ASP A 35 2.63 15.68 -8.80
N GLU A 36 2.22 16.76 -8.11
CA GLU A 36 0.82 17.22 -8.08
C GLU A 36 0.30 17.58 -9.49
N VAL A 37 1.10 18.30 -10.28
CA VAL A 37 0.78 18.65 -11.68
C VAL A 37 0.75 17.42 -12.60
N MET A 38 1.42 16.33 -12.23
CA MET A 38 1.39 15.07 -12.98
C MET A 38 0.16 14.23 -12.62
N ILE A 39 -0.17 14.11 -11.34
CA ILE A 39 -1.32 13.32 -10.87
C ILE A 39 -2.65 13.94 -11.31
N THR A 40 -2.79 15.27 -11.23
CA THR A 40 -4.00 15.95 -11.69
C THR A 40 -4.30 15.74 -13.18
N LYS A 41 -3.29 15.39 -14.01
CA LYS A 41 -3.48 15.02 -15.42
C LYS A 41 -4.03 13.61 -15.62
N LEU A 42 -3.97 12.75 -14.60
CA LEU A 42 -4.58 11.42 -14.63
C LEU A 42 -6.12 11.52 -14.63
N PHE A 43 -6.67 12.56 -14.02
CA PHE A 43 -8.10 12.82 -13.98
C PHE A 43 -8.64 13.26 -15.34
N PRO A 44 -9.76 12.68 -15.83
CA PRO A 44 -10.41 13.15 -17.05
C PRO A 44 -10.79 14.63 -16.95
N ASP A 45 -10.63 15.39 -18.04
CA ASP A 45 -11.12 16.79 -18.07
C ASP A 45 -12.65 16.88 -17.94
N GLN A 46 -13.33 15.82 -18.36
CA GLN A 46 -14.76 15.55 -18.18
C GLN A 46 -15.01 14.04 -18.34
N ILE A 47 -16.11 13.53 -17.78
CA ILE A 47 -16.54 12.13 -17.95
C ILE A 47 -17.81 12.17 -18.80
N GLY A 48 -17.71 11.97 -20.11
CA GLY A 48 -18.86 12.15 -21.00
C GLY A 48 -19.44 13.57 -20.92
N GLU A 49 -20.66 13.71 -20.40
CA GLU A 49 -21.31 15.00 -20.15
C GLU A 49 -21.13 15.53 -18.71
N TRP A 50 -20.53 14.74 -17.81
CA TRP A 50 -20.21 15.19 -16.46
C TRP A 50 -18.97 16.07 -16.47
N LYS A 51 -19.11 17.27 -15.90
CA LYS A 51 -18.05 18.26 -15.80
C LYS A 51 -17.48 18.29 -14.39
N PRO A 52 -16.19 18.58 -14.23
CA PRO A 52 -15.62 18.72 -12.90
C PRO A 52 -16.32 19.85 -12.15
N GLU A 53 -16.68 19.58 -10.90
CA GLU A 53 -17.18 20.55 -9.95
C GLU A 53 -16.06 20.94 -8.99
N GLY A 54 -15.88 22.24 -8.77
CA GLY A 54 -14.87 22.76 -7.84
C GLY A 54 -13.42 22.55 -8.26
N ASP A 55 -12.53 22.83 -7.30
CA ASP A 55 -11.11 22.53 -7.37
C ASP A 55 -10.84 21.10 -6.88
N PHE A 56 -9.63 20.59 -7.09
CA PHE A 56 -9.23 19.32 -6.50
C PHE A 56 -9.20 19.42 -4.97
N GLU A 57 -9.65 18.37 -4.30
CA GLU A 57 -9.36 18.16 -2.88
C GLU A 57 -8.16 17.23 -2.75
N THR A 58 -7.24 17.56 -1.85
CA THR A 58 -6.04 16.76 -1.60
C THR A 58 -5.93 16.50 -0.11
N TYR A 59 -5.68 15.24 0.24
CA TYR A 59 -5.53 14.81 1.63
C TYR A 59 -4.27 13.97 1.76
N ASP A 60 -3.39 14.38 2.67
CA ASP A 60 -2.18 13.65 3.04
C ASP A 60 -2.48 12.60 4.15
N ARG A 61 -1.42 11.97 4.65
CA ARG A 61 -1.49 10.98 5.75
C ARG A 61 -2.20 11.48 7.00
N GLU A 62 -2.19 12.78 7.28
CA GLU A 62 -2.89 13.36 8.43
C GLU A 62 -4.35 13.70 8.07
N GLY A 63 -4.56 14.27 6.89
CA GLY A 63 -5.86 14.72 6.39
C GLY A 63 -6.85 13.60 6.07
N ILE A 64 -6.36 12.42 5.67
CA ILE A 64 -7.21 11.30 5.20
C ILE A 64 -8.22 10.82 6.24
N PHE A 65 -7.94 10.95 7.54
CA PHE A 65 -8.90 10.59 8.59
C PHE A 65 -10.13 11.49 8.62
N THR A 66 -9.93 12.77 8.30
CA THR A 66 -11.02 13.75 8.23
C THR A 66 -11.90 13.45 7.02
N TYR A 67 -11.27 13.09 5.90
CA TYR A 67 -11.95 12.78 4.66
C TYR A 67 -12.75 11.47 4.73
N ILE A 68 -12.13 10.36 5.14
CA ILE A 68 -12.73 9.01 5.15
C ILE A 68 -13.27 8.62 6.55
N ASN A 69 -13.54 9.61 7.41
CA ASN A 69 -14.17 9.43 8.74
C ASN A 69 -13.61 8.24 9.55
N GLY A 70 -12.29 8.17 9.70
CA GLY A 70 -11.61 7.10 10.45
C GLY A 70 -11.27 5.84 9.66
N ALA A 71 -11.95 5.55 8.54
CA ALA A 71 -11.60 4.41 7.67
C ALA A 71 -10.34 4.67 6.81
N GLY A 72 -9.71 5.85 6.95
CA GLY A 72 -8.40 6.17 6.38
C GLY A 72 -7.24 5.33 6.93
N GLU A 73 -7.43 4.61 8.05
CA GLU A 73 -6.39 3.80 8.69
C GLU A 73 -5.83 2.72 7.75
N VAL A 74 -6.68 2.10 6.93
CA VAL A 74 -6.28 1.06 5.98
C VAL A 74 -5.18 1.56 5.04
N TYR A 75 -5.36 2.72 4.41
CA TYR A 75 -4.38 3.26 3.46
C TYR A 75 -3.03 3.54 4.12
N ARG A 76 -3.03 4.01 5.38
CA ARG A 76 -1.79 4.26 6.12
C ARG A 76 -0.98 3.01 6.43
N MET A 77 -1.63 1.83 6.42
CA MET A 77 -0.93 0.55 6.55
C MET A 77 -0.10 0.19 5.31
N TYR A 78 -0.24 0.93 4.21
CA TYR A 78 0.34 0.66 2.88
C TYR A 78 1.12 1.88 2.33
N ASP A 79 2.02 2.50 3.11
CA ASP A 79 2.87 3.63 2.68
C ASP A 79 2.19 4.82 1.97
N PHE A 80 0.86 4.92 2.04
CA PHE A 80 0.02 5.98 1.45
C PHE A 80 0.64 7.38 1.59
N SER A 81 0.81 8.09 0.48
CA SER A 81 1.33 9.45 0.49
C SER A 81 0.17 10.46 0.58
N GLU A 82 -0.62 10.52 -0.49
CA GLU A 82 -1.67 11.51 -0.69
C GLU A 82 -2.80 10.93 -1.56
N VAL A 83 -4.01 11.47 -1.40
CA VAL A 83 -5.15 11.20 -2.28
C VAL A 83 -5.64 12.50 -2.89
N TRP A 84 -5.90 12.46 -4.19
CA TRP A 84 -6.60 13.52 -4.91
C TRP A 84 -8.03 13.08 -5.15
N VAL A 85 -8.96 13.98 -4.91
CA VAL A 85 -10.39 13.75 -5.09
C VAL A 85 -10.93 14.78 -6.05
N ARG A 86 -11.77 14.31 -6.99
CA ARG A 86 -12.50 15.18 -7.90
C ARG A 86 -13.93 14.72 -8.09
N HIS A 87 -14.85 15.67 -7.97
CA HIS A 87 -16.28 15.46 -8.19
C HIS A 87 -16.63 15.86 -9.62
N TYR A 88 -17.48 15.07 -10.25
CA TYR A 88 -17.99 15.31 -11.59
C TYR A 88 -19.51 15.36 -11.54
N GLU A 89 -20.10 16.47 -11.98
CA GLU A 89 -21.53 16.70 -11.98
C GLU A 89 -22.11 16.79 -13.40
N LYS A 90 -23.36 16.32 -13.52
CA LYS A 90 -24.17 16.45 -14.72
C LYS A 90 -25.60 16.78 -14.31
N GLU A 91 -26.17 17.82 -14.92
CA GLU A 91 -27.54 18.23 -14.64
C GLU A 91 -28.51 17.06 -14.90
N GLY A 92 -29.32 16.73 -13.89
CA GLY A 92 -30.29 15.64 -13.96
C GLY A 92 -29.74 14.22 -13.80
N ALA A 93 -28.44 14.05 -13.53
CA ALA A 93 -27.80 12.77 -13.25
C ALA A 93 -27.09 12.78 -11.89
N SER A 94 -26.70 11.60 -11.40
CA SER A 94 -25.94 11.47 -10.16
C SER A 94 -24.49 11.93 -10.37
N GLU A 95 -23.96 12.64 -9.39
CA GLU A 95 -22.53 12.96 -9.26
C GLU A 95 -21.68 11.68 -9.24
N ILE A 96 -20.45 11.77 -9.77
CA ILE A 96 -19.41 10.74 -9.73
C ILE A 96 -18.20 11.32 -9.00
N THR A 97 -17.76 10.64 -7.96
CA THR A 97 -16.50 10.93 -7.27
C THR A 97 -15.40 10.05 -7.86
N VAL A 98 -14.26 10.65 -8.18
CA VAL A 98 -13.03 9.94 -8.57
C VAL A 98 -11.98 10.24 -7.52
N GLU A 99 -11.32 9.20 -7.03
CA GLU A 99 -10.21 9.32 -6.07
C GLU A 99 -9.01 8.57 -6.64
N ILE A 100 -7.84 9.22 -6.63
CA ILE A 100 -6.57 8.61 -7.03
C ILE A 100 -5.64 8.70 -5.82
N PHE A 101 -5.38 7.54 -5.21
CA PHE A 101 -4.46 7.38 -4.11
C PHE A 101 -3.07 7.08 -4.66
N ASP A 102 -2.09 7.86 -4.22
CA ASP A 102 -0.68 7.58 -4.42
C ASP A 102 -0.15 6.76 -3.26
N MET A 103 0.17 5.50 -3.54
CA MET A 103 0.63 4.54 -2.54
C MET A 103 2.17 4.52 -2.45
N GLY A 104 2.86 5.42 -3.16
CA GLY A 104 4.31 5.55 -3.15
C GLY A 104 5.03 4.47 -3.98
N LYS A 105 4.58 3.21 -3.90
CA LYS A 105 5.14 2.07 -4.62
C LYS A 105 4.04 1.16 -5.20
N PRO A 106 4.30 0.42 -6.28
CA PRO A 106 3.36 -0.55 -6.83
C PRO A 106 2.91 -1.64 -5.85
N GLN A 107 3.81 -2.09 -4.98
CA GLN A 107 3.53 -3.15 -4.02
C GLN A 107 2.46 -2.73 -3.00
N ASP A 108 2.49 -1.48 -2.59
CA ASP A 108 1.51 -0.89 -1.68
C ASP A 108 0.15 -0.63 -2.35
N ALA A 109 0.16 -0.21 -3.63
CA ALA A 109 -1.05 -0.12 -4.45
C ALA A 109 -1.73 -1.49 -4.64
N TYR A 110 -0.93 -2.53 -4.89
CA TYR A 110 -1.40 -3.90 -4.90
C TYR A 110 -1.94 -4.33 -3.53
N GLY A 111 -1.21 -4.03 -2.45
CA GLY A 111 -1.55 -4.41 -1.08
C GLY A 111 -2.91 -3.83 -0.64
N VAL A 112 -3.11 -2.53 -0.82
CA VAL A 112 -4.39 -1.88 -0.48
C VAL A 112 -5.54 -2.37 -1.35
N PHE A 113 -5.30 -2.62 -2.64
CA PHE A 113 -6.31 -3.20 -3.53
C PHE A 113 -6.75 -4.59 -3.04
N GLN A 114 -5.80 -5.46 -2.72
CA GLN A 114 -6.11 -6.79 -2.19
C GLN A 114 -6.78 -6.73 -0.81
N HIS A 115 -6.45 -5.74 0.02
CA HIS A 115 -7.12 -5.56 1.31
C HIS A 115 -8.62 -5.31 1.16
N ALA A 116 -9.01 -4.47 0.20
CA ALA A 116 -10.40 -4.12 -0.06
C ALA A 116 -11.14 -5.16 -0.92
N SER A 117 -10.44 -5.86 -1.81
CA SER A 117 -11.04 -6.65 -2.88
C SER A 117 -11.86 -7.84 -2.38
N GLN A 118 -13.07 -7.99 -2.92
CA GLN A 118 -13.93 -9.18 -2.76
C GLN A 118 -14.08 -9.98 -4.07
N GLY A 119 -13.34 -9.59 -5.11
CA GLY A 119 -13.44 -10.12 -6.47
C GLY A 119 -14.58 -9.51 -7.29
N GLY A 120 -14.62 -9.79 -8.59
CA GLY A 120 -15.57 -9.14 -9.50
C GLY A 120 -14.86 -8.25 -10.50
N ASP A 121 -13.88 -8.83 -11.20
CA ASP A 121 -13.01 -8.15 -12.14
C ASP A 121 -13.78 -7.30 -13.16
N ALA A 122 -13.35 -6.05 -13.32
CA ALA A 122 -13.89 -5.09 -14.27
C ALA A 122 -13.06 -4.97 -15.55
N GLY A 123 -11.90 -5.63 -15.62
CA GLY A 123 -10.97 -5.63 -16.76
C GLY A 123 -10.24 -4.30 -16.95
N ILE A 124 -9.89 -3.60 -15.86
CA ILE A 124 -9.22 -2.29 -15.88
C ILE A 124 -7.93 -2.34 -15.06
N GLY A 125 -6.89 -1.63 -15.50
CA GLY A 125 -5.61 -1.60 -14.80
C GLY A 125 -4.90 -2.96 -14.78
N GLN A 126 -4.17 -3.23 -13.71
CA GLN A 126 -3.52 -4.53 -13.49
C GLN A 126 -4.44 -5.54 -12.81
N ASP A 127 -5.32 -5.06 -11.94
CA ASP A 127 -6.44 -5.80 -11.38
C ASP A 127 -7.53 -4.80 -10.98
N SER A 128 -8.79 -5.25 -10.99
CA SER A 128 -9.93 -4.39 -10.72
C SER A 128 -11.08 -5.10 -10.05
N GLU A 129 -12.01 -4.33 -9.47
CA GLU A 129 -13.28 -4.83 -8.98
C GLU A 129 -14.37 -3.81 -9.32
N PHE A 130 -15.57 -4.32 -9.63
CA PHE A 130 -16.79 -3.51 -9.65
C PHE A 130 -17.86 -4.14 -8.75
N ASN A 131 -18.15 -3.50 -7.62
CA ASN A 131 -19.08 -4.02 -6.62
C ASN A 131 -19.93 -2.90 -6.02
N GLY A 132 -21.25 -3.07 -6.03
CA GLY A 132 -22.18 -2.10 -5.44
C GLY A 132 -22.12 -0.68 -6.04
N GLY A 133 -21.55 -0.51 -7.24
CA GLY A 133 -21.35 0.80 -7.88
C GLY A 133 -19.97 1.42 -7.64
N LEU A 134 -19.17 0.86 -6.74
CA LEU A 134 -17.76 1.23 -6.58
C LEU A 134 -16.93 0.45 -7.59
N LEU A 135 -16.28 1.16 -8.51
CA LEU A 135 -15.21 0.62 -9.32
C LEU A 135 -13.89 0.94 -8.64
N SER A 136 -13.08 -0.07 -8.36
CA SER A 136 -11.71 0.14 -7.92
C SER A 136 -10.72 -0.63 -8.79
N PHE A 137 -9.53 -0.09 -8.99
CA PHE A 137 -8.43 -0.79 -9.65
C PHE A 137 -7.10 -0.28 -9.12
N TRP A 138 -6.05 -1.06 -9.34
CA TRP A 138 -4.68 -0.59 -9.14
C TRP A 138 -3.89 -0.69 -10.43
N GLN A 139 -2.95 0.24 -10.60
CA GLN A 139 -1.99 0.24 -11.70
C GLN A 139 -0.80 1.11 -11.34
N ASP A 140 0.41 0.58 -11.54
CA ASP A 140 1.63 1.20 -11.03
C ASP A 140 1.50 1.49 -9.53
N ARG A 141 1.94 2.66 -9.04
CA ARG A 141 1.82 3.06 -7.64
C ARG A 141 0.45 3.59 -7.24
N TYR A 142 -0.54 3.56 -8.14
CA TYR A 142 -1.84 4.17 -7.92
C TYR A 142 -2.91 3.13 -7.58
N TYR A 143 -3.68 3.43 -6.54
CA TYR A 143 -4.98 2.81 -6.28
C TYR A 143 -6.07 3.83 -6.62
N VAL A 144 -7.05 3.43 -7.42
CA VAL A 144 -8.05 4.35 -7.98
C VAL A 144 -9.44 3.83 -7.65
N THR A 145 -10.31 4.73 -7.19
CA THR A 145 -11.72 4.46 -6.93
C THR A 145 -12.60 5.43 -7.71
N LEU A 146 -13.71 4.91 -8.22
CA LEU A 146 -14.75 5.69 -8.88
C LEU A 146 -16.10 5.24 -8.35
N MET A 147 -16.88 6.18 -7.81
CA MET A 147 -18.15 5.87 -7.19
C MET A 147 -19.20 6.93 -7.55
N PRO A 148 -20.33 6.54 -8.15
CA PRO A 148 -21.45 7.44 -8.30
C PRO A 148 -22.22 7.52 -6.98
N LYS A 149 -22.73 8.71 -6.64
CA LYS A 149 -23.62 8.87 -5.48
C LYS A 149 -24.88 8.00 -5.57
N GLN A 150 -25.35 7.70 -6.78
CA GLN A 150 -26.40 6.73 -7.09
C GLN A 150 -26.06 5.95 -8.35
N LEU A 151 -26.11 4.61 -8.23
CA LEU A 151 -25.87 3.70 -9.34
C LEU A 151 -27.09 3.63 -10.29
N THR A 152 -26.84 3.89 -11.57
CA THR A 152 -27.75 3.71 -12.70
C THR A 152 -26.97 3.15 -13.88
N ASP A 153 -27.64 2.64 -14.92
CA ASP A 153 -26.97 2.16 -16.14
C ASP A 153 -26.07 3.26 -16.77
N GLU A 154 -26.51 4.52 -16.66
CA GLU A 154 -25.79 5.67 -17.18
C GLU A 154 -24.51 5.96 -16.39
N THR A 155 -24.61 5.97 -15.05
CA THR A 155 -23.44 6.22 -14.20
C THR A 155 -22.47 5.06 -14.16
N GLU A 156 -22.95 3.82 -14.26
CA GLU A 156 -22.08 2.65 -14.41
C GLU A 156 -21.23 2.76 -15.68
N GLN A 157 -21.86 3.06 -16.82
CA GLN A 157 -21.13 3.20 -18.08
C GLN A 157 -20.14 4.37 -18.04
N ALA A 158 -20.54 5.49 -17.43
CA ALA A 158 -19.67 6.66 -17.24
C ALA A 158 -18.45 6.32 -16.38
N VAL A 159 -18.64 5.62 -15.26
CA VAL A 159 -17.58 5.17 -14.35
C VAL A 159 -16.61 4.22 -15.06
N ARG A 160 -17.11 3.21 -15.79
CA ARG A 160 -16.25 2.29 -16.55
C ARG A 160 -15.41 3.01 -17.60
N ASN A 161 -16.00 3.94 -18.35
CA ASN A 161 -15.28 4.71 -19.36
C ASN A 161 -14.22 5.63 -18.74
N ALA A 162 -14.54 6.27 -17.60
CA ALA A 162 -13.60 7.11 -16.89
C ALA A 162 -12.42 6.30 -16.34
N ALA A 163 -12.68 5.15 -15.75
CA ALA A 163 -11.65 4.25 -15.23
C ALA A 163 -10.69 3.76 -16.33
N GLN A 164 -11.21 3.41 -17.51
CA GLN A 164 -10.39 3.07 -18.68
C GLN A 164 -9.51 4.23 -19.14
N GLU A 165 -10.05 5.45 -19.17
CA GLU A 165 -9.27 6.64 -19.55
C GLU A 165 -8.19 6.96 -18.52
N ILE A 166 -8.47 6.83 -17.22
CA ILE A 166 -7.47 7.01 -16.14
C ILE A 166 -6.38 5.95 -16.26
N SER A 167 -6.73 4.68 -16.40
CA SER A 167 -5.77 3.57 -16.62
C SER A 167 -4.86 3.83 -17.83
N ARG A 168 -5.43 4.33 -18.94
CA ARG A 168 -4.65 4.73 -20.13
C ARG A 168 -3.69 5.88 -19.86
N ARG A 169 -4.04 6.81 -18.97
CA ARG A 169 -3.21 7.96 -18.59
C ARG A 169 -2.10 7.59 -17.61
N ILE A 170 -2.35 6.63 -16.71
CA ILE A 170 -1.31 6.03 -15.86
C ILE A 170 -0.27 5.34 -16.75
N GLY A 171 -0.74 4.57 -17.73
CA GLY A 171 0.11 4.02 -18.79
C GLY A 171 0.83 2.74 -18.36
N GLU A 172 2.01 2.85 -17.76
CA GLU A 172 2.82 1.69 -17.41
C GLU A 172 2.18 0.86 -16.28
N THR A 173 2.58 -0.41 -16.18
CA THR A 173 2.21 -1.31 -15.09
C THR A 173 3.34 -1.34 -14.07
N GLY A 174 2.99 -1.38 -12.79
CA GLY A 174 3.93 -1.57 -11.71
C GLY A 174 4.29 -3.03 -11.48
N GLN A 175 5.40 -3.25 -10.79
CA GLN A 175 5.85 -4.58 -10.43
C GLN A 175 4.98 -5.16 -9.31
N LEU A 176 4.49 -6.39 -9.50
CA LEU A 176 3.85 -7.15 -8.42
C LEU A 176 4.86 -7.42 -7.29
N PRO A 177 4.42 -7.51 -6.02
CA PRO A 177 5.31 -7.94 -4.95
C PRO A 177 5.85 -9.34 -5.26
N GLU A 178 7.17 -9.48 -5.36
CA GLU A 178 7.80 -10.76 -5.69
C GLU A 178 7.40 -11.85 -4.69
N LEU A 179 7.24 -11.46 -3.42
CA LEU A 179 6.83 -12.33 -2.32
C LEU A 179 5.53 -13.09 -2.59
N VAL A 180 4.54 -12.48 -3.27
CA VAL A 180 3.28 -13.17 -3.57
C VAL A 180 3.43 -14.26 -4.62
N SER A 181 4.45 -14.17 -5.48
CA SER A 181 4.74 -15.18 -6.50
C SER A 181 5.35 -16.46 -5.91
N TYR A 182 5.94 -16.39 -4.71
CA TYR A 182 6.52 -17.54 -4.04
C TYR A 182 5.49 -18.37 -3.26
N LEU A 183 4.28 -17.85 -3.05
CA LEU A 183 3.21 -18.63 -2.44
C LEU A 183 2.70 -19.70 -3.42
N PRO A 184 2.58 -20.98 -3.01
CA PRO A 184 2.14 -22.06 -3.88
C PRO A 184 0.76 -21.79 -4.49
N GLU A 185 0.57 -22.16 -5.76
CA GLU A 185 -0.71 -21.96 -6.45
C GLU A 185 -1.70 -23.10 -6.18
N GLU A 186 -1.20 -24.30 -5.94
CA GLU A 186 -2.03 -25.49 -5.77
C GLU A 186 -2.92 -25.35 -4.51
N ASN A 187 -4.23 -25.55 -4.71
CA ASN A 187 -5.26 -25.47 -3.66
C ASN A 187 -5.36 -24.11 -2.94
N ARG A 188 -4.73 -23.05 -3.47
CA ARG A 188 -4.91 -21.69 -2.96
C ARG A 188 -6.34 -21.21 -3.24
N VAL A 189 -7.01 -20.72 -2.19
CA VAL A 189 -8.35 -20.13 -2.31
C VAL A 189 -8.28 -18.88 -3.21
N PRO A 190 -9.12 -18.77 -4.25
CA PRO A 190 -9.16 -17.58 -5.10
C PRO A 190 -9.36 -16.29 -4.29
N ASN A 191 -8.69 -15.20 -4.68
CA ASN A 191 -8.76 -13.88 -4.03
C ASN A 191 -8.33 -13.84 -2.55
N SER A 192 -7.68 -14.91 -2.05
CA SER A 192 -7.19 -14.96 -0.66
C SER A 192 -5.80 -14.34 -0.47
N LEU A 193 -5.08 -14.05 -1.55
CA LEU A 193 -3.77 -13.40 -1.50
C LEU A 193 -3.89 -12.02 -0.85
N LYS A 194 -3.02 -11.76 0.11
CA LYS A 194 -2.82 -10.46 0.74
C LYS A 194 -1.33 -10.18 0.76
N PHE A 195 -0.98 -8.91 0.57
CA PHE A 195 0.35 -8.37 0.79
C PHE A 195 0.21 -7.24 1.81
N PHE A 196 1.16 -7.10 2.74
CA PHE A 196 1.16 -6.07 3.79
C PHE A 196 2.50 -6.01 4.52
N HIS A 197 2.67 -4.99 5.37
CA HIS A 197 3.89 -4.79 6.17
C HIS A 197 3.63 -4.86 7.68
N LEU A 198 2.45 -4.45 8.13
CA LEU A 198 2.19 -4.18 9.54
C LEU A 198 1.45 -5.31 10.24
N HIS A 199 1.73 -5.46 11.53
CA HIS A 199 1.01 -6.35 12.45
C HIS A 199 -0.51 -6.15 12.42
N THR A 200 -0.96 -4.90 12.37
CA THR A 200 -2.39 -4.58 12.29
C THR A 200 -3.05 -5.14 11.04
N SER A 201 -2.34 -5.17 9.90
CA SER A 201 -2.81 -5.76 8.65
C SER A 201 -2.91 -7.28 8.76
N LEU A 202 -1.92 -7.95 9.36
CA LEU A 202 -2.00 -9.37 9.67
C LEU A 202 -3.25 -9.66 10.49
N ASN A 203 -3.43 -8.98 11.62
CA ASN A 203 -4.55 -9.22 12.52
C ASN A 203 -5.93 -8.93 11.91
N TYR A 204 -6.00 -8.04 10.92
CA TYR A 204 -7.23 -7.82 10.16
C TYR A 204 -7.61 -9.04 9.32
N HIS A 205 -6.64 -9.69 8.67
CA HIS A 205 -6.87 -10.85 7.81
C HIS A 205 -6.85 -12.20 8.55
N TYR A 206 -6.04 -12.29 9.60
CA TYR A 206 -5.85 -13.44 10.48
C TYR A 206 -5.40 -12.94 11.86
N TYR A 207 -6.27 -12.99 12.85
CA TYR A 207 -5.92 -12.60 14.22
C TYR A 207 -4.92 -13.60 14.81
N LEU A 208 -3.67 -13.19 14.94
CA LEU A 208 -2.60 -14.01 15.49
C LEU A 208 -2.43 -13.75 17.00
N ALA A 209 -2.15 -12.51 17.37
CA ALA A 209 -1.91 -12.10 18.75
C ALA A 209 -2.14 -10.60 18.92
N SER A 210 -2.37 -10.11 20.15
CA SER A 210 -2.45 -8.67 20.38
C SER A 210 -1.11 -7.97 20.17
N GLU A 211 -0.01 -8.62 20.58
CA GLU A 211 1.35 -8.11 20.42
C GLU A 211 1.96 -8.44 19.06
N ASN A 212 2.90 -7.63 18.59
CA ASN A 212 3.64 -7.85 17.35
C ASN A 212 4.73 -8.92 17.53
N ILE A 213 4.33 -10.18 17.57
CA ILE A 213 5.23 -11.31 17.87
C ILE A 213 6.06 -11.78 16.66
N LEU A 214 5.78 -11.24 15.46
CA LEU A 214 6.51 -11.50 14.22
C LEU A 214 7.38 -10.31 13.81
N ASN A 215 7.58 -9.31 14.67
CA ASN A 215 8.41 -8.14 14.39
C ASN A 215 8.07 -7.39 13.09
N LEU A 216 6.80 -7.44 12.65
CA LEU A 216 6.31 -6.81 11.43
C LEU A 216 6.39 -5.28 11.52
N ASN A 217 6.91 -4.61 10.49
CA ASN A 217 7.08 -3.16 10.41
C ASN A 217 7.21 -2.71 8.94
N GLU A 218 7.35 -1.42 8.69
CA GLU A 218 7.42 -0.82 7.34
C GLU A 218 8.58 -1.33 6.46
N ASN A 219 9.57 -2.02 7.02
CA ASN A 219 10.69 -2.61 6.27
C ASN A 219 10.57 -4.14 6.12
N VAL A 220 9.46 -4.73 6.56
CA VAL A 220 9.19 -6.17 6.49
C VAL A 220 8.01 -6.39 5.57
N ASP A 221 8.20 -7.20 4.53
CA ASP A 221 7.15 -7.54 3.59
C ASP A 221 6.52 -8.88 3.98
N ALA A 222 5.21 -8.97 3.98
CA ALA A 222 4.48 -10.19 4.28
C ALA A 222 3.44 -10.47 3.20
N ALA A 223 3.35 -11.74 2.81
CA ALA A 223 2.30 -12.28 1.97
C ALA A 223 1.52 -13.35 2.73
N LEU A 224 0.20 -13.37 2.57
CA LEU A 224 -0.70 -14.33 3.22
C LEU A 224 -1.68 -14.90 2.19
N ALA A 225 -1.95 -16.20 2.26
CA ALA A 225 -3.01 -16.84 1.49
C ALA A 225 -3.69 -17.96 2.26
N ILE A 226 -4.90 -18.31 1.84
CA ILE A 226 -5.69 -19.40 2.40
C ILE A 226 -5.64 -20.61 1.46
N TYR A 227 -5.55 -21.82 2.01
CA TYR A 227 -5.43 -23.07 1.27
C TYR A 227 -6.50 -24.08 1.67
N GLU A 228 -7.11 -24.73 0.68
CA GLU A 228 -8.05 -25.84 0.86
C GLU A 228 -7.31 -27.18 0.97
N PRO A 229 -7.91 -28.25 1.54
CA PRO A 229 -9.30 -28.36 2.03
C PRO A 229 -9.52 -27.98 3.50
N ASP A 230 -8.45 -27.71 4.23
CA ASP A 230 -8.46 -27.49 5.68
C ASP A 230 -8.58 -26.02 6.08
N ARG A 231 -8.58 -25.14 5.06
CA ARG A 231 -8.60 -23.69 5.18
C ARG A 231 -7.40 -23.17 5.99
N ALA A 232 -6.24 -23.79 5.77
CA ALA A 232 -4.97 -23.38 6.37
C ALA A 232 -4.53 -22.01 5.84
N TYR A 233 -3.85 -21.26 6.69
CA TYR A 233 -3.25 -19.98 6.33
C TYR A 233 -1.75 -20.18 6.16
N LEU A 234 -1.18 -19.73 5.05
CA LEU A 234 0.27 -19.70 4.83
C LEU A 234 0.71 -18.24 4.73
N ALA A 235 1.54 -17.83 5.68
CA ALA A 235 2.23 -16.56 5.67
C ALA A 235 3.70 -16.77 5.24
N LEU A 236 4.16 -15.96 4.30
CA LEU A 236 5.55 -15.86 3.89
C LEU A 236 6.01 -14.43 4.16
N ILE A 237 7.07 -14.28 4.95
CA ILE A 237 7.52 -12.98 5.45
C ILE A 237 8.99 -12.80 5.07
N ALA A 238 9.33 -11.66 4.46
CA ALA A 238 10.68 -11.32 4.05
C ALA A 238 11.24 -10.22 4.95
N TYR A 239 12.31 -10.54 5.67
CA TYR A 239 13.00 -9.59 6.56
C TYR A 239 14.20 -8.94 5.87
N PRO A 240 14.70 -7.80 6.38
CA PRO A 240 15.91 -7.17 5.85
C PRO A 240 17.14 -8.08 5.88
N SER A 241 17.27 -8.93 6.91
CA SER A 241 18.37 -9.87 7.08
C SER A 241 17.93 -11.25 7.60
N PRO A 242 18.75 -12.30 7.45
CA PRO A 242 18.54 -13.59 8.13
C PRO A 242 18.45 -13.46 9.65
N GLU A 243 19.24 -12.57 10.25
CA GLU A 243 19.24 -12.33 11.70
C GLU A 243 17.88 -11.78 12.18
N ASP A 244 17.26 -10.88 11.42
CA ASP A 244 15.92 -10.36 11.73
C ASP A 244 14.85 -11.47 11.66
N ALA A 245 14.98 -12.39 10.70
CA ALA A 245 14.07 -13.54 10.58
C ALA A 245 14.23 -14.52 11.76
N GLU A 246 15.47 -14.75 12.21
CA GLU A 246 15.77 -15.54 13.41
C GLU A 246 15.16 -14.92 14.67
N GLU A 247 15.32 -13.61 14.85
CA GLU A 247 14.71 -12.88 15.97
C GLU A 247 13.18 -12.97 15.96
N ALA A 248 12.56 -12.84 14.78
CA ALA A 248 11.11 -12.97 14.63
C ALA A 248 10.62 -14.40 14.92
N ARG A 249 11.35 -15.44 14.47
CA ARG A 249 11.01 -16.83 14.80
C ARG A 249 11.12 -17.10 16.29
N ALA A 250 12.20 -16.64 16.92
CA ALA A 250 12.40 -16.80 18.37
C ALA A 250 11.30 -16.11 19.18
N SER A 251 10.92 -14.89 18.79
CA SER A 251 9.80 -14.15 19.37
C SER A 251 8.48 -14.93 19.21
N PHE A 252 8.18 -15.40 18.00
CA PHE A 252 6.97 -16.17 17.72
C PHE A 252 6.89 -17.46 18.54
N ILE A 253 7.96 -18.27 18.57
CA ILE A 253 7.99 -19.52 19.33
C ILE A 253 7.79 -19.22 20.82
N SER A 254 8.51 -18.25 21.37
CA SER A 254 8.40 -17.91 22.78
C SER A 254 7.01 -17.40 23.17
N ALA A 255 6.31 -16.71 22.27
CA ALA A 255 5.04 -16.05 22.58
C ALA A 255 3.80 -16.87 22.20
N TYR A 256 3.87 -17.72 21.17
CA TYR A 256 2.70 -18.37 20.56
C TYR A 256 2.70 -19.89 20.67
N ILE A 257 3.85 -20.55 20.46
CA ILE A 257 3.98 -22.02 20.52
C ILE A 257 5.24 -22.46 21.30
N PRO A 258 5.38 -22.10 22.59
CA PRO A 258 6.60 -22.39 23.35
C PRO A 258 6.88 -23.90 23.50
N GLU A 259 5.84 -24.74 23.42
CA GLU A 259 5.96 -26.20 23.43
C GLU A 259 6.59 -26.78 22.16
N ALA A 260 6.58 -26.04 21.05
CA ALA A 260 7.21 -26.47 19.80
C ALA A 260 8.74 -26.57 19.93
N GLY A 261 9.35 -25.73 20.79
CA GLY A 261 10.79 -25.58 20.87
C GLY A 261 11.43 -25.35 19.49
N ASP A 262 12.60 -25.94 19.27
CA ASP A 262 13.35 -25.77 18.03
C ASP A 262 12.69 -26.43 16.81
N ASP A 263 11.76 -27.37 17.00
CA ASP A 263 11.03 -28.02 15.90
C ASP A 263 10.08 -27.05 15.19
N GLY A 264 9.66 -25.98 15.88
CA GLY A 264 8.82 -24.91 15.30
C GLY A 264 7.42 -25.36 14.89
N ILE A 265 6.97 -26.56 15.28
CA ILE A 265 5.66 -27.10 14.92
C ILE A 265 4.92 -27.62 16.15
N TYR A 266 3.64 -27.25 16.29
CA TYR A 266 2.83 -27.64 17.44
C TYR A 266 1.34 -27.71 17.12
N GLU A 267 0.66 -28.64 17.79
CA GLU A 267 -0.81 -28.76 17.77
C GLU A 267 -1.40 -27.84 18.84
N ILE A 268 -1.78 -26.62 18.44
CA ILE A 268 -2.29 -25.59 19.37
C ILE A 268 -3.65 -25.99 19.93
N GLN A 269 -4.48 -26.65 19.12
CA GLN A 269 -5.77 -27.20 19.51
C GLN A 269 -5.96 -28.56 18.82
N PRO A 270 -6.79 -29.48 19.37
CA PRO A 270 -7.00 -30.78 18.75
C PRO A 270 -7.40 -30.68 17.27
N GLY A 271 -6.57 -31.23 16.39
CA GLY A 271 -6.74 -31.20 14.93
C GLY A 271 -6.35 -29.88 14.25
N LYS A 272 -5.66 -28.96 14.95
CA LYS A 272 -5.19 -27.68 14.41
C LYS A 272 -3.72 -27.47 14.72
N TRP A 273 -2.92 -27.51 13.66
CA TRP A 273 -1.48 -27.42 13.68
C TRP A 273 -1.02 -26.04 13.22
N THR A 274 0.06 -25.58 13.85
CA THR A 274 0.79 -24.39 13.45
C THR A 274 2.26 -24.76 13.32
N ALA A 275 2.91 -24.20 12.31
CA ALA A 275 4.34 -24.40 12.07
C ALA A 275 5.01 -23.10 11.68
N ILE A 276 6.29 -22.97 12.01
CA ILE A 276 7.13 -21.86 11.60
C ILE A 276 8.55 -22.30 11.30
N GLU A 277 9.04 -21.95 10.10
CA GLU A 277 10.37 -22.32 9.63
C GLU A 277 11.08 -21.13 8.99
N GLU A 278 12.36 -20.97 9.31
CA GLU A 278 13.26 -19.99 8.69
C GLU A 278 13.85 -20.54 7.39
N PHE A 279 14.01 -19.68 6.39
CA PHE A 279 14.73 -19.97 5.16
C PHE A 279 15.50 -18.72 4.69
N GLY A 280 16.77 -18.61 5.09
CA GLY A 280 17.57 -17.40 4.82
C GLY A 280 16.95 -16.18 5.52
N ARG A 281 16.59 -15.14 4.76
CA ARG A 281 15.89 -13.95 5.28
C ARG A 281 14.37 -14.10 5.36
N TYR A 282 13.84 -15.28 5.03
CA TYR A 282 12.41 -15.54 4.99
C TYR A 282 11.95 -16.32 6.22
N LEU A 283 10.73 -16.03 6.67
CA LEU A 283 10.02 -16.81 7.67
C LEU A 283 8.72 -17.32 7.07
N ILE A 284 8.50 -18.62 7.15
CA ILE A 284 7.36 -19.30 6.56
C ILE A 284 6.52 -19.86 7.72
N ALA A 285 5.30 -19.35 7.88
CA ALA A 285 4.41 -19.75 8.94
C ALA A 285 3.11 -20.34 8.38
N VAL A 286 2.70 -21.48 8.91
CA VAL A 286 1.41 -22.11 8.59
C VAL A 286 0.54 -22.08 9.83
N PHE A 287 -0.71 -21.66 9.68
CA PHE A 287 -1.71 -21.64 10.74
C PHE A 287 -2.94 -22.48 10.37
N ASP A 288 -3.59 -23.03 11.38
CA ASP A 288 -4.85 -23.78 11.30
C ASP A 288 -4.85 -24.99 10.36
N ALA A 289 -3.69 -25.56 10.06
CA ALA A 289 -3.59 -26.77 9.26
C ALA A 289 -4.20 -27.99 9.97
N ASP A 290 -4.75 -28.93 9.23
CA ASP A 290 -5.39 -30.13 9.82
C ASP A 290 -4.41 -31.18 10.36
N SER A 291 -3.13 -31.07 10.00
CA SER A 291 -2.11 -32.04 10.34
C SER A 291 -0.70 -31.45 10.26
N ASN A 292 0.24 -32.08 10.96
CA ASN A 292 1.67 -31.77 10.86
C ASN A 292 2.19 -31.91 9.42
N GLN A 293 1.78 -32.98 8.72
CA GLN A 293 2.17 -33.21 7.33
C GLN A 293 1.71 -32.05 6.43
N ARG A 294 0.50 -31.54 6.64
CA ARG A 294 -0.03 -30.42 5.86
C ARG A 294 0.76 -29.13 6.07
N CYS A 295 1.22 -28.84 7.30
CA CYS A 295 2.17 -27.75 7.54
C CYS A 295 3.45 -27.93 6.74
N SER A 296 4.05 -29.13 6.82
CA SER A 296 5.31 -29.45 6.15
C SER A 296 5.19 -29.32 4.62
N ASP A 297 4.08 -29.77 4.04
CA ASP A 297 3.83 -29.70 2.60
C ASP A 297 3.75 -28.25 2.11
N LEU A 298 3.02 -27.37 2.83
CA LEU A 298 2.91 -25.96 2.47
C LEU A 298 4.24 -25.21 2.63
N ILE A 299 4.99 -25.48 3.70
CA ILE A 299 6.31 -24.88 3.92
C ILE A 299 7.28 -25.29 2.81
N ASN A 300 7.35 -26.59 2.49
CA ASN A 300 8.25 -27.09 1.45
C ASN A 300 7.89 -26.52 0.08
N ALA A 301 6.60 -26.44 -0.26
CA ALA A 301 6.16 -25.84 -1.53
C ALA A 301 6.57 -24.35 -1.64
N ALA A 302 6.49 -23.59 -0.56
CA ALA A 302 6.96 -22.20 -0.55
C ALA A 302 8.50 -22.11 -0.68
N LYS A 303 9.25 -23.01 -0.03
CA LYS A 303 10.72 -23.08 -0.15
C LYS A 303 11.17 -23.43 -1.56
N GLU A 304 10.51 -24.40 -2.19
CA GLU A 304 10.78 -24.76 -3.58
C GLU A 304 10.62 -23.56 -4.51
N ASN A 305 9.58 -22.73 -4.31
CA ASN A 305 9.39 -21.51 -5.11
C ASN A 305 10.43 -20.42 -4.83
N LEU A 306 10.98 -20.35 -3.61
CA LEU A 306 12.04 -19.41 -3.23
C LEU A 306 13.41 -19.76 -3.82
N GLU A 307 13.60 -21.01 -4.27
CA GLU A 307 14.85 -21.49 -4.88
C GLU A 307 14.90 -21.32 -6.41
N LEU A 308 13.78 -20.93 -7.05
CA LEU A 308 13.65 -20.72 -8.51
C LEU A 308 14.20 -19.37 -8.97
#